data_AF-A0A1G5EEZ8-F1
#
_entry.id   AF-A0A1G5EEZ8-F1
#
_cell.length_a   1.000
_cell.length_b   1.000
_cell.length_c   1.000
_cell.angle_alpha   90.00
_cell.angle_beta   90.00
_cell.angle_gamma   90.00
#
_symmetry.space_group_name_H-M   'P 1'
#
loop_
_entity.id
_entity.type
_entity.pdbx_description
1 polymer ?
#
loop_
_entity_poly.entity_id
_entity_poly.type
_entity_poly.pdbx_seq_one_letter_code
_entity_poly.pdbx_strand_id
1 'polypeptide(L)'
;MTNSRLFAVLKANMGRPLSPELGADILIAADWLSPLMPRALIDEIPPEDYQGFTFAVEHIGNIIEEINPLHRAHWDETEEHRHGLPFNPDYETFVRYERAGRYVLFTLRDEGKLLGNCAMYLDMSAHTQTLIATEDTLYLLPAARRGRVAMLFVAYVEQSLRQIGAKEINITVKTVNKAGRFFRMLGYRHVENGLIKILEVENV
;
A
#
# COMPACT_ATOMS: atom_id res chain seq x y z
N MET A 1 2.68 -17.92 11.84
CA MET A 1 2.28 -17.72 13.25
C MET A 1 0.86 -18.24 13.43
N THR A 2 0.59 -18.93 14.54
CA THR A 2 -0.76 -19.44 14.86
C THR A 2 -1.57 -18.31 15.49
N ASN A 3 -2.74 -17.99 14.95
CA ASN A 3 -3.65 -17.00 15.56
C ASN A 3 -4.20 -17.58 16.87
N SER A 4 -3.53 -17.25 17.98
CA SER A 4 -3.81 -17.78 19.32
C SER A 4 -5.21 -17.37 19.81
N ARG A 5 -5.69 -16.19 19.40
CA ARG A 5 -7.03 -15.69 19.71
C ARG A 5 -8.11 -16.49 19.00
N LEU A 6 -7.98 -16.69 17.69
CA LEU A 6 -8.88 -17.52 16.91
C LEU A 6 -8.91 -18.96 17.46
N PHE A 7 -7.75 -19.53 17.76
CA PHE A 7 -7.67 -20.86 18.34
C PHE A 7 -8.40 -20.96 19.69
N ALA A 8 -8.27 -19.95 20.56
CA ALA A 8 -8.98 -19.91 21.83
C ALA A 8 -10.50 -19.85 21.63
N VAL A 9 -10.99 -19.01 20.71
CA VAL A 9 -12.43 -18.90 20.39
C VAL A 9 -12.98 -20.22 19.86
N LEU A 10 -12.27 -20.86 18.92
CA LEU A 10 -12.67 -22.15 18.36
C LEU A 10 -12.67 -23.25 19.42
N LYS A 11 -11.61 -23.33 20.25
CA LYS A 11 -11.49 -24.34 21.31
C LYS A 11 -12.59 -24.22 22.36
N ALA A 12 -12.92 -22.98 22.80
CA ALA A 12 -13.94 -22.74 23.81
C ALA A 12 -15.37 -23.08 23.34
N ASN A 13 -15.58 -23.17 22.02
CA ASN A 13 -16.90 -23.39 21.42
C ASN A 13 -17.00 -24.71 20.63
N MET A 14 -16.04 -25.63 20.78
CA MET A 14 -16.13 -26.95 20.13
C MET A 14 -17.42 -27.67 20.51
N GLY A 15 -18.11 -28.23 19.51
CA GLY A 15 -19.37 -28.95 19.69
C GLY A 15 -20.60 -28.06 19.89
N ARG A 16 -20.44 -26.73 19.94
CA ARG A 16 -21.57 -25.79 19.94
C ARG A 16 -22.00 -25.45 18.51
N PRO A 17 -23.30 -25.21 18.25
CA PRO A 17 -23.75 -24.67 16.97
C PRO A 17 -23.11 -23.31 16.67
N LEU A 18 -22.85 -23.03 15.39
CA LEU A 18 -22.38 -21.72 14.93
C LEU A 18 -23.54 -20.72 14.97
N SER A 19 -23.68 -20.00 16.09
CA SER A 19 -24.62 -18.86 16.19
C SER A 19 -24.06 -17.62 15.48
N PRO A 20 -24.90 -16.63 15.14
CA PRO A 20 -24.43 -15.35 14.60
C PRO A 20 -23.39 -14.64 15.48
N GLU A 21 -23.55 -14.71 16.81
CA GLU A 21 -22.64 -14.10 17.78
C GLU A 21 -21.27 -14.82 17.76
N LEU A 22 -21.28 -16.16 17.77
CA LEU A 22 -20.05 -16.94 17.63
C LEU A 22 -19.39 -16.70 16.27
N GLY A 23 -20.19 -16.54 15.21
CA GLY A 23 -19.70 -16.13 13.89
C GLY A 23 -18.97 -14.80 13.94
N ALA A 24 -19.56 -13.78 14.58
CA ALA A 24 -18.93 -12.48 14.75
C ALA A 24 -17.62 -12.57 15.58
N ASP A 25 -17.62 -13.33 16.67
CA ASP A 25 -16.44 -13.56 17.50
C ASP A 25 -15.31 -14.25 16.72
N ILE A 26 -15.67 -15.23 15.87
CA ILE A 26 -14.71 -15.90 14.98
C ILE A 26 -14.13 -14.90 13.97
N LEU A 27 -14.95 -14.07 13.34
CA LEU A 27 -14.48 -13.08 12.37
C LEU A 27 -13.54 -12.06 13.02
N ILE A 28 -13.90 -11.55 14.21
CA ILE A 28 -13.05 -10.64 14.99
C ILE A 28 -11.75 -11.35 15.39
N ALA A 29 -11.83 -12.56 15.92
CA ALA A 29 -10.66 -13.30 16.39
C ALA A 29 -9.74 -13.75 15.24
N ALA A 30 -10.30 -14.00 14.06
CA ALA A 30 -9.57 -14.30 12.84
C ALA A 30 -8.93 -13.05 12.20
N ASP A 31 -9.18 -11.86 12.76
CA ASP A 31 -8.82 -10.58 12.17
C ASP A 31 -9.30 -10.49 10.71
N TRP A 32 -10.51 -11.03 10.47
CA TRP A 32 -11.08 -11.13 9.13
C TRP A 32 -11.42 -9.75 8.58
N LEU A 33 -11.03 -9.54 7.33
CA LEU A 33 -11.35 -8.35 6.56
C LEU A 33 -12.24 -8.76 5.40
N SER A 34 -13.31 -8.00 5.17
CA SER A 34 -14.19 -8.23 4.03
C SER A 34 -13.38 -8.08 2.74
N PRO A 35 -13.34 -9.11 1.87
CA PRO A 35 -12.71 -9.03 0.57
C PRO A 35 -13.30 -7.88 -0.23
N LEU A 36 -12.45 -7.02 -0.76
CA LEU A 36 -12.87 -5.92 -1.63
C LEU A 36 -12.89 -6.36 -3.08
N MET A 37 -11.80 -6.98 -3.54
CA MET A 37 -11.67 -7.46 -4.91
C MET A 37 -10.91 -8.78 -4.99
N PRO A 38 -11.18 -9.60 -6.01
CA PRO A 38 -10.43 -10.85 -6.22
C PRO A 38 -8.95 -10.55 -6.45
N ARG A 39 -8.09 -11.19 -5.64
CA ARG A 39 -6.64 -11.12 -5.80
C ARG A 39 -6.18 -11.55 -7.20
N ALA A 40 -6.87 -12.50 -7.82
CA ALA A 40 -6.60 -12.95 -9.17
C ALA A 40 -6.61 -11.82 -10.22
N LEU A 41 -7.46 -10.79 -10.06
CA LEU A 41 -7.48 -9.65 -10.99
C LEU A 41 -6.21 -8.80 -10.88
N ILE A 42 -5.62 -8.73 -9.68
CA ILE A 42 -4.35 -8.03 -9.44
C ILE A 42 -3.20 -8.87 -9.99
N ASP A 43 -3.25 -10.19 -9.80
CA ASP A 43 -2.23 -11.14 -10.26
C ASP A 43 -2.16 -11.24 -11.80
N GLU A 44 -3.21 -10.81 -12.52
CA GLU A 44 -3.28 -10.76 -13.98
C GLU A 44 -2.61 -9.51 -14.59
N ILE A 45 -2.15 -8.55 -13.78
CA ILE A 45 -1.44 -7.37 -14.29
C ILE A 45 -0.04 -7.80 -14.74
N PRO A 46 0.30 -7.69 -16.05
CA PRO A 46 1.61 -8.11 -16.54
C PRO A 46 2.71 -7.15 -16.09
N PRO A 47 3.96 -7.61 -15.97
CA PRO A 47 5.10 -6.72 -15.81
C PRO A 47 5.39 -5.96 -17.12
N GLU A 48 6.04 -4.81 -17.01
CA GLU A 48 6.53 -4.02 -18.15
C GLU A 48 8.02 -3.73 -18.01
N ASP A 49 8.77 -3.91 -19.10
CA ASP A 49 10.21 -3.65 -19.13
C ASP A 49 10.55 -2.34 -19.86
N TYR A 50 11.48 -1.57 -19.30
CA TYR A 50 11.99 -0.34 -19.87
C TYR A 50 13.48 -0.13 -19.56
N GLN A 51 14.33 -0.20 -20.58
CA GLN A 51 15.77 0.11 -20.48
C GLN A 51 16.50 -0.60 -19.30
N GLY A 52 16.16 -1.88 -19.06
CA GLY A 52 16.72 -2.68 -17.96
C GLY A 52 15.94 -2.61 -16.65
N PHE A 53 15.01 -1.65 -16.53
CA PHE A 53 14.07 -1.61 -15.43
C PHE A 53 12.86 -2.52 -15.71
N THR A 54 12.36 -3.19 -14.68
CA THR A 54 11.11 -3.95 -14.71
C THR A 54 10.13 -3.33 -13.72
N PHE A 55 8.93 -3.01 -14.20
CA PHE A 55 7.79 -2.61 -13.38
C PHE A 55 6.87 -3.81 -13.21
N ALA A 56 6.44 -4.10 -11.99
CA ALA A 56 5.60 -5.25 -11.71
C ALA A 56 4.64 -4.96 -10.57
N VAL A 57 3.62 -5.80 -10.44
CA VAL A 57 2.89 -5.98 -9.18
C VAL A 57 3.52 -7.15 -8.44
N GLU A 58 3.86 -6.94 -7.17
CA GLU A 58 4.43 -7.99 -6.31
C GLU A 58 3.63 -8.11 -5.01
N HIS A 59 3.73 -9.27 -4.40
CA HIS A 59 3.14 -9.50 -3.08
C HIS A 59 4.10 -9.06 -1.99
N ILE A 60 3.66 -8.15 -1.13
CA ILE A 60 4.50 -7.64 -0.05
C ILE A 60 4.98 -8.76 0.86
N GLY A 61 4.13 -9.76 1.11
CA GLY A 61 4.46 -10.93 1.91
C GLY A 61 5.60 -11.79 1.35
N ASN A 62 5.89 -11.68 0.06
CA ASN A 62 6.97 -12.42 -0.58
C ASN A 62 8.30 -11.64 -0.58
N ILE A 63 8.27 -10.32 -0.35
CA ILE A 63 9.43 -9.44 -0.52
C ILE A 63 9.71 -8.55 0.71
N ILE A 64 9.20 -8.92 1.89
CA ILE A 64 9.33 -8.13 3.14
C ILE A 64 10.79 -7.73 3.41
N GLU A 65 11.73 -8.67 3.29
CA GLU A 65 13.15 -8.42 3.54
C GLU A 65 13.78 -7.44 2.53
N GLU A 66 13.31 -7.45 1.28
CA GLU A 66 13.81 -6.55 0.23
C GLU A 66 13.21 -5.14 0.34
N ILE A 67 11.93 -5.05 0.71
CA ILE A 67 11.21 -3.77 0.79
C ILE A 67 11.47 -3.02 2.09
N ASN A 68 11.86 -3.71 3.18
CA ASN A 68 12.14 -3.06 4.46
C ASN A 68 13.23 -1.98 4.39
N PRO A 69 14.40 -2.23 3.78
CA PRO A 69 15.40 -1.19 3.57
C PRO A 69 14.89 0.00 2.73
N LEU A 70 14.03 -0.27 1.74
CA LEU A 70 13.44 0.77 0.90
C LEU A 70 12.45 1.65 1.69
N HIS A 71 11.60 1.04 2.53
CA HIS A 71 10.69 1.77 3.42
C HIS A 71 11.46 2.60 4.46
N ARG A 72 12.59 2.10 4.97
CA ARG A 72 13.46 2.88 5.84
C ARG A 72 14.06 4.08 5.12
N ALA A 73 14.59 3.88 3.91
CA ALA A 73 15.12 4.98 3.09
C ALA A 73 14.04 6.05 2.79
N HIS A 74 12.82 5.63 2.50
CA HIS A 74 11.66 6.52 2.37
C HIS A 74 11.40 7.32 3.65
N TRP A 75 11.30 6.63 4.79
CA TRP A 75 11.07 7.25 6.10
C TRP A 75 12.13 8.31 6.43
N ASP A 76 13.39 7.96 6.23
CA ASP A 76 14.53 8.83 6.54
C ASP A 76 14.54 10.07 5.61
N GLU A 77 14.10 9.94 4.36
CA GLU A 77 14.16 11.01 3.36
C GLU A 77 12.96 11.96 3.38
N THR A 78 11.72 11.47 3.56
CA THR A 78 10.51 12.29 3.31
C THR A 78 9.58 12.42 4.52
N GLU A 79 9.74 11.58 5.54
CA GLU A 79 8.85 11.54 6.70
C GLU A 79 9.39 12.31 7.92
N GLU A 80 10.21 13.35 7.70
CA GLU A 80 10.82 14.19 8.75
C GLU A 80 9.81 14.66 9.81
N HIS A 81 8.62 15.05 9.36
CA HIS A 81 7.50 15.46 10.21
C HIS A 81 7.01 14.38 11.20
N ARG A 82 7.49 13.14 11.09
CA ARG A 82 7.18 11.99 11.96
C ARG A 82 8.38 11.49 12.75
N HIS A 83 9.57 12.08 12.62
CA HIS A 83 10.80 11.54 13.24
C HIS A 83 10.80 11.58 14.78
N GLY A 84 9.81 12.22 15.41
CA GLY A 84 9.53 12.05 16.84
C GLY A 84 8.92 10.69 17.22
N LEU A 85 8.49 9.88 16.24
CA LEU A 85 7.91 8.55 16.40
C LEU A 85 8.88 7.46 15.92
N PRO A 86 8.81 6.24 16.47
CA PRO A 86 9.64 5.14 16.01
C PRO A 86 9.21 4.63 14.62
N PHE A 87 10.18 4.37 13.74
CA PHE A 87 9.93 3.63 12.50
C PHE A 87 9.72 2.13 12.82
N ASN A 88 8.46 1.71 12.82
CA ASN A 88 8.03 0.34 13.14
C ASN A 88 6.90 -0.13 12.18
N PRO A 89 7.22 -0.45 10.91
CA PRO A 89 6.22 -0.88 9.94
C PRO A 89 5.60 -2.24 10.31
N ASP A 90 4.27 -2.34 10.22
CA ASP A 90 3.51 -3.58 10.47
C ASP A 90 3.24 -4.32 9.15
N TYR A 91 4.18 -5.20 8.77
CA TYR A 91 4.05 -6.00 7.55
C TYR A 91 2.96 -7.04 7.61
N GLU A 92 2.58 -7.54 8.78
CA GLU A 92 1.48 -8.49 8.90
C GLU A 92 0.15 -7.83 8.49
N THR A 93 -0.05 -6.57 8.89
CA THR A 93 -1.21 -5.78 8.47
C THR A 93 -1.21 -5.52 6.95
N PHE A 94 -0.07 -5.18 6.35
CA PHE A 94 0.00 -5.04 4.88
C PHE A 94 -0.36 -6.34 4.16
N VAL A 95 0.16 -7.49 4.61
CA VAL A 95 -0.19 -8.81 4.04
C VAL A 95 -1.67 -9.12 4.20
N ARG A 96 -2.28 -8.75 5.34
CA ARG A 96 -3.73 -8.90 5.55
C ARG A 96 -4.55 -8.05 4.59
N TYR A 97 -4.16 -6.79 4.36
CA TYR A 97 -4.82 -5.93 3.37
C TYR A 97 -4.66 -6.45 1.95
N GLU A 98 -3.47 -6.92 1.58
CA GLU A 98 -3.22 -7.53 0.27
C GLU A 98 -4.14 -8.75 0.04
N ARG A 99 -4.21 -9.66 1.02
CA ARG A 99 -5.07 -10.86 0.93
C ARG A 99 -6.56 -10.53 0.81
N ALA A 100 -6.97 -9.40 1.37
CA ALA A 100 -8.35 -8.90 1.27
C ALA A 100 -8.60 -8.12 -0.04
N GLY A 101 -7.62 -7.97 -0.93
CA GLY A 101 -7.73 -7.15 -2.14
C GLY A 101 -7.84 -5.65 -1.82
N ARG A 102 -7.30 -5.21 -0.69
CA ARG A 102 -7.35 -3.83 -0.19
C ARG A 102 -6.01 -3.10 -0.27
N TYR A 103 -4.99 -3.77 -0.80
CA TYR A 103 -3.64 -3.24 -0.95
C TYR A 103 -3.01 -3.82 -2.21
N VAL A 104 -2.37 -2.97 -3.00
CA VAL A 104 -1.56 -3.37 -4.16
C VAL A 104 -0.21 -2.70 -4.08
N LEU A 105 0.83 -3.48 -4.37
CA LEU A 105 2.22 -3.04 -4.34
C LEU A 105 2.80 -3.15 -5.74
N PHE A 106 3.08 -2.00 -6.32
CA PHE A 106 3.86 -1.89 -7.54
C PHE A 106 5.33 -1.74 -7.18
N THR A 107 6.21 -2.38 -7.94
CA THR A 107 7.64 -2.35 -7.73
C THR A 107 8.38 -1.95 -8.98
N LEU A 108 9.55 -1.36 -8.77
CA LEU A 108 10.50 -1.01 -9.80
C LEU A 108 11.81 -1.71 -9.48
N ARG A 109 12.23 -2.62 -10.36
CA ARG A 109 13.48 -3.37 -10.23
C ARG A 109 14.46 -3.04 -11.35
N ASP A 110 15.75 -3.17 -11.08
CA ASP A 110 16.85 -3.12 -12.07
C ASP A 110 17.77 -4.32 -11.79
N GLU A 111 17.94 -5.20 -12.77
CA GLU A 111 18.69 -6.47 -12.60
C GLU A 111 18.25 -7.27 -11.36
N GLY A 112 16.95 -7.31 -11.09
CA GLY A 112 16.37 -8.00 -9.94
C GLY A 112 16.44 -7.24 -8.61
N LYS A 113 17.18 -6.12 -8.51
CA LYS A 113 17.25 -5.32 -7.28
C LYS A 113 16.05 -4.39 -7.16
N LEU A 114 15.38 -4.40 -6.01
CA LEU A 114 14.28 -3.48 -5.72
C LEU A 114 14.80 -2.05 -5.54
N LEU A 115 14.46 -1.16 -6.49
CA LEU A 115 14.88 0.23 -6.48
C LEU A 115 13.75 1.23 -6.23
N GLY A 116 12.50 0.77 -6.21
CA GLY A 116 11.38 1.63 -5.90
C GLY A 116 10.08 0.87 -5.71
N ASN A 117 9.11 1.53 -5.08
CA ASN A 117 7.78 1.02 -4.89
C ASN A 117 6.72 2.12 -5.03
N CYS A 118 5.52 1.70 -5.40
CA CYS A 118 4.28 2.45 -5.24
C CYS A 118 3.28 1.53 -4.56
N ALA A 119 2.90 1.83 -3.33
CA ALA A 119 1.91 1.10 -2.56
C ALA A 119 0.59 1.88 -2.53
N MET A 120 -0.52 1.21 -2.82
CA MET A 120 -1.84 1.82 -2.82
C MET A 120 -2.80 1.03 -1.94
N TYR A 121 -3.51 1.71 -1.05
CA TYR A 121 -4.73 1.19 -0.45
C TYR A 121 -5.88 1.28 -1.44
N LEU A 122 -6.70 0.24 -1.45
CA LEU A 122 -7.89 0.15 -2.29
C LEU A 122 -9.12 0.13 -1.39
N ASP A 123 -10.13 0.93 -1.75
CA ASP A 123 -11.43 0.88 -1.08
C ASP A 123 -12.59 1.22 -2.02
N MET A 124 -13.80 0.89 -1.59
CA MET A 124 -15.02 1.34 -2.25
C MET A 124 -15.47 2.66 -1.64
N SER A 125 -15.46 3.73 -2.44
CA SER A 125 -15.98 5.03 -1.98
C SER A 125 -17.43 4.89 -1.53
N ALA A 126 -17.73 5.24 -0.29
CA ALA A 126 -19.10 5.25 0.22
C ALA A 126 -19.96 6.34 -0.43
N HIS A 127 -19.34 7.38 -1.00
CA HIS A 127 -20.04 8.49 -1.65
C HIS A 127 -20.40 8.21 -3.10
N THR A 128 -19.50 7.57 -3.84
CA THR A 128 -19.65 7.36 -5.29
C THR A 128 -19.86 5.90 -5.67
N GLN A 129 -19.67 4.97 -4.73
CA GLN A 129 -19.70 3.53 -4.96
C GLN A 129 -18.76 3.10 -6.11
N THR A 130 -17.61 3.74 -6.18
CA THR A 130 -16.54 3.43 -7.13
C THR A 130 -15.27 3.04 -6.39
N LEU A 131 -14.47 2.15 -7.01
CA LEU A 131 -13.15 1.78 -6.49
C LEU A 131 -12.22 3.00 -6.52
N ILE A 132 -11.62 3.32 -5.38
CA ILE A 132 -10.63 4.37 -5.21
C ILE A 132 -9.29 3.76 -4.80
N ALA A 133 -8.20 4.33 -5.29
CA ALA A 133 -6.85 3.98 -4.89
C ALA A 133 -6.21 5.16 -4.16
N THR A 134 -5.79 4.98 -2.92
CA THR A 134 -5.11 6.01 -2.13
C THR A 134 -3.68 5.57 -1.86
N GLU A 135 -2.74 6.43 -2.21
CA GLU A 135 -1.32 6.20 -2.01
C GLU A 135 -1.01 6.00 -0.52
N ASP A 136 -0.30 4.90 -0.25
CA ASP A 136 0.39 4.67 1.01
C ASP A 136 1.83 5.21 0.91
N THR A 137 2.52 4.83 -0.16
CA THR A 137 3.92 5.19 -0.41
C THR A 137 4.18 5.25 -1.90
N LEU A 138 4.82 6.31 -2.41
CA LEU A 138 5.58 6.27 -3.66
C LEU A 138 7.01 6.71 -3.42
N TYR A 139 7.95 5.77 -3.51
CA TYR A 139 9.36 6.06 -3.29
C TYR A 139 10.25 5.33 -4.29
N LEU A 140 11.20 6.06 -4.86
CA LEU A 140 12.27 5.51 -5.70
C LEU A 140 13.60 5.84 -5.05
N LEU A 141 14.54 4.91 -5.01
CA LEU A 141 15.93 5.22 -4.66
C LEU A 141 16.51 6.22 -5.67
N PRO A 142 17.46 7.09 -5.25
CA PRO A 142 18.07 8.07 -6.14
C PRO A 142 18.61 7.49 -7.45
N ALA A 143 19.14 6.26 -7.42
CA ALA A 143 19.65 5.56 -8.61
C ALA A 143 18.59 5.32 -9.70
N ALA A 144 17.31 5.17 -9.32
CA ALA A 144 16.19 5.00 -10.24
C ALA A 144 15.54 6.32 -10.69
N ARG A 145 15.89 7.47 -10.08
CA ARG A 145 15.32 8.80 -10.40
C ARG A 145 16.01 9.45 -11.60
N ARG A 146 16.11 8.73 -12.72
CA ARG A 146 16.79 9.18 -13.95
C ARG A 146 15.91 9.07 -15.18
N GLY A 147 16.15 9.95 -16.15
CA GLY A 147 15.44 9.94 -17.44
C GLY A 147 13.92 9.99 -17.28
N ARG A 148 13.22 9.05 -17.92
CA ARG A 148 11.75 8.94 -17.90
C ARG A 148 11.22 7.85 -16.96
N VAL A 149 12.10 7.22 -16.19
CA VAL A 149 11.77 6.03 -15.39
C VAL A 149 10.60 6.27 -14.44
N ALA A 150 10.63 7.33 -13.64
CA ALA A 150 9.54 7.66 -12.72
C ALA A 150 8.21 7.95 -13.43
N MET A 151 8.25 8.63 -14.59
CA MET A 151 7.06 8.94 -15.39
C MET A 151 6.42 7.66 -15.94
N LEU A 152 7.23 6.73 -16.44
CA LEU A 152 6.74 5.47 -16.99
C LEU A 152 6.26 4.52 -15.87
N PHE A 153 6.92 4.52 -14.72
CA PHE A 153 6.45 3.76 -13.57
C PHE A 153 5.09 4.26 -13.07
N VAL A 154 4.87 5.58 -12.99
CA VAL A 154 3.54 6.12 -12.67
C VAL A 154 2.52 5.78 -13.74
N ALA A 155 2.88 5.82 -15.03
CA ALA A 155 1.97 5.41 -16.10
C ALA A 155 1.56 3.92 -15.98
N TYR A 156 2.50 3.05 -15.62
CA TYR A 156 2.24 1.64 -15.32
C TYR A 156 1.27 1.47 -14.15
N VAL A 157 1.48 2.20 -13.05
CA VAL A 157 0.58 2.23 -11.89
C VAL A 157 -0.84 2.65 -12.31
N GLU A 158 -0.98 3.75 -13.05
CA GLU A 158 -2.28 4.26 -13.50
C GLU A 158 -3.02 3.29 -14.43
N GLN A 159 -2.31 2.67 -15.36
CA GLN A 159 -2.86 1.68 -16.28
C GLN A 159 -3.35 0.45 -15.51
N SER A 160 -2.53 -0.04 -14.58
CA SER A 160 -2.85 -1.18 -13.73
C SER A 160 -4.08 -0.93 -12.86
N LEU A 161 -4.14 0.24 -12.20
CA LEU A 161 -5.29 0.64 -11.39
C LEU A 161 -6.56 0.77 -12.25
N ARG A 162 -6.44 1.29 -13.47
CA ARG A 162 -7.56 1.35 -14.43
C ARG A 162 -8.04 -0.04 -14.85
N GLN A 163 -7.12 -0.99 -15.09
CA GLN A 163 -7.43 -2.37 -15.46
C GLN A 163 -8.26 -3.06 -14.38
N ILE A 164 -7.93 -2.84 -13.11
CA ILE A 164 -8.68 -3.43 -11.97
C ILE A 164 -9.94 -2.63 -11.59
N GLY A 165 -10.29 -1.60 -12.37
CA GLY A 165 -11.56 -0.88 -12.27
C GLY A 165 -11.54 0.38 -11.39
N ALA A 166 -10.38 0.84 -10.92
CA ALA A 166 -10.26 2.07 -10.14
C ALA A 166 -10.72 3.28 -10.97
N LYS A 167 -11.42 4.21 -10.30
CA LYS A 167 -11.95 5.44 -10.91
C LYS A 167 -11.20 6.68 -10.45
N GLU A 168 -10.48 6.59 -9.35
CA GLU A 168 -9.79 7.71 -8.72
C GLU A 168 -8.48 7.24 -8.09
N ILE A 169 -7.47 8.11 -8.18
CA ILE A 169 -6.16 7.94 -7.55
C ILE A 169 -5.89 9.17 -6.70
N ASN A 170 -5.70 8.96 -5.40
CA ASN A 170 -5.31 9.99 -4.45
C ASN A 170 -3.84 9.80 -4.10
N ILE A 171 -3.02 10.82 -4.33
CA ILE A 171 -1.58 10.79 -4.04
C ILE A 171 -1.24 11.95 -3.10
N THR A 172 -0.48 11.65 -2.06
CA THR A 172 0.07 12.70 -1.19
C THR A 172 1.48 13.05 -1.64
N VAL A 173 1.81 14.34 -1.59
CA VAL A 173 3.16 14.83 -1.90
C VAL A 173 3.69 15.59 -0.71
N LYS A 174 4.84 15.18 -0.20
CA LYS A 174 5.49 15.88 0.93
C LYS A 174 6.11 17.19 0.43
N THR A 175 6.03 18.23 1.25
CA THR A 175 6.51 19.58 0.91
C THR A 175 8.03 19.67 0.79
N VAL A 176 8.75 18.71 1.38
CA VAL A 176 10.22 18.63 1.36
C VAL A 176 10.81 18.31 -0.01
N ASN A 177 9.99 17.88 -0.98
CA ASN A 177 10.46 17.47 -2.30
C ASN A 177 9.70 18.17 -3.46
N LYS A 178 10.12 17.89 -4.71
CA LYS A 178 9.53 18.47 -5.93
C LYS A 178 8.44 17.60 -6.57
N ALA A 179 7.96 16.56 -5.89
CA ALA A 179 6.99 15.60 -6.44
C ALA A 179 5.66 16.26 -6.84
N GLY A 180 5.23 17.30 -6.12
CA GLY A 180 4.00 18.03 -6.48
C GLY A 180 4.05 18.66 -7.88
N ARG A 181 5.20 19.17 -8.32
CA ARG A 181 5.34 19.68 -9.70
C ARG A 181 5.31 18.53 -10.71
N PHE A 182 5.96 17.42 -10.39
CA PHE A 182 5.98 16.22 -11.21
C PHE A 182 4.57 15.69 -11.47
N PHE A 183 3.76 15.50 -10.43
CA PHE A 183 2.39 14.99 -10.57
C PHE A 183 1.46 15.95 -11.31
N ARG A 184 1.61 17.27 -11.14
CA ARG A 184 0.86 18.24 -11.96
C ARG A 184 1.17 18.12 -13.45
N MET A 185 2.42 17.82 -13.82
CA MET A 185 2.77 17.57 -15.23
C MET A 185 2.15 16.28 -15.77
N LEU A 186 1.84 15.31 -14.89
CA LEU A 186 1.13 14.07 -15.24
C LEU A 186 -0.41 14.22 -15.27
N GLY A 187 -0.94 15.41 -14.99
CA GLY A 187 -2.38 15.69 -15.04
C GLY A 187 -3.09 15.62 -13.69
N TYR A 188 -2.39 15.39 -12.58
CA TYR A 188 -2.98 15.46 -11.24
C TYR A 188 -3.31 16.90 -10.89
N ARG A 189 -4.43 17.07 -10.18
CA ARG A 189 -4.89 18.39 -9.69
C ARG A 189 -4.69 18.48 -8.19
N HIS A 190 -4.28 19.65 -7.73
CA HIS A 190 -4.21 19.95 -6.30
C HIS A 190 -5.62 20.25 -5.80
N VAL A 191 -6.16 19.39 -4.93
CA VAL A 191 -7.55 19.49 -4.44
C VAL A 191 -7.66 19.70 -2.92
N GLU A 192 -6.59 19.45 -2.16
CA GLU A 192 -6.58 19.55 -0.69
C GLU A 192 -5.19 19.89 -0.13
N ASN A 193 -5.13 20.44 1.09
CA ASN A 193 -3.89 20.67 1.84
C ASN A 193 -3.76 19.65 2.98
N GLY A 194 -2.59 19.02 3.10
CA GLY A 194 -2.27 18.14 4.23
C GLY A 194 -1.86 18.93 5.48
N LEU A 195 -2.45 18.61 6.63
CA LEU A 195 -2.12 19.18 7.94
C LEU A 195 -1.86 18.04 8.91
N ILE A 196 -0.81 18.14 9.73
CA ILE A 196 -0.49 17.13 10.76
C ILE A 196 -0.22 17.79 12.10
N LYS A 197 -0.59 17.10 13.18
CA LYS A 197 -0.21 17.42 14.56
C LYS A 197 0.17 16.11 15.28
N ILE A 198 1.41 16.01 15.78
CA ILE A 198 1.80 14.92 16.67
C ILE A 198 1.30 15.25 18.08
N LEU A 199 0.58 14.32 18.71
CA LEU A 199 -0.04 14.56 20.02
C LEU A 199 0.88 14.23 21.20
N GLU A 200 1.89 13.39 20.99
CA GLU A 200 2.82 12.92 22.03
C GLU A 200 3.96 13.90 22.31
N VAL A 201 4.19 14.88 21.43
CA VAL A 201 5.16 15.94 21.66
C VAL A 201 4.43 17.09 22.35
N GLU A 202 4.61 17.25 23.66
CA GLU A 202 4.21 18.47 24.35
C GLU A 202 4.89 19.65 23.66
N ASN A 203 4.10 20.63 23.23
CA ASN A 203 4.63 21.90 22.76
C ASN A 203 5.47 22.51 23.89
N VAL A 204 6.79 22.57 23.71
CA VAL A 204 7.64 23.51 24.47
C VAL A 204 7.69 24.82 23.71
#